data_AF-A0A972UNG8-F1
#
_entry.id   AF-A0A972UNG8-F1
#
_cell.length_a   1.000
_cell.length_b   1.000
_cell.length_c   1.000
_cell.angle_alpha   90.00
_cell.angle_beta   90.00
_cell.angle_gamma   90.00
#
_symmetry.space_group_name_H-M   'P 1'
#
loop_
_entity.id
_entity.type
_entity.pdbx_description
1 polymer ?
#
loop_
_entity_poly.entity_id
_entity_poly.type
_entity_poly.pdbx_seq_one_letter_code
_entity_poly.pdbx_strand_id
1 'polypeptide(L)'
;MKTNTPTPQEMESRICRYADLVPVKADFAESKGIPAEAYATIAADETFLLMAPEGMKSATGEAPPVVGGDGGEIFTVNIARCPPNDGPFLHAHQTTAETFMCLNGRFRINWG
;
A
#
# COMPACT_ATOMS: atom_id res chain seq x y z
N MET A 1 -25.04 16.42 -3.60
CA MET A 1 -24.43 15.15 -3.17
C MET A 1 -25.26 14.63 -2.00
N LYS A 2 -25.74 13.38 -2.04
CA LYS A 2 -26.53 12.81 -0.93
C LYS A 2 -25.56 12.30 0.14
N THR A 3 -25.71 12.75 1.38
CA THR A 3 -24.95 12.19 2.50
C THR A 3 -25.33 10.73 2.69
N ASN A 4 -24.34 9.85 2.69
CA ASN A 4 -24.52 8.45 3.08
C ASN A 4 -24.24 8.33 4.59
N THR A 5 -25.12 7.66 5.31
CA THR A 5 -24.93 7.34 6.74
C THR A 5 -24.85 5.82 6.85
N PRO A 6 -23.65 5.24 6.81
CA PRO A 6 -23.47 3.80 6.90
C PRO A 6 -23.82 3.30 8.31
N THR A 7 -24.35 2.08 8.38
CA THR A 7 -24.49 1.32 9.61
C THR A 7 -23.13 0.94 10.19
N PRO A 8 -23.04 0.59 11.48
CA PRO A 8 -21.79 0.08 12.06
C PRO A 8 -21.20 -1.11 11.29
N GLN A 9 -22.06 -2.02 10.82
CA GLN A 9 -21.64 -3.19 10.03
C GLN A 9 -21.08 -2.80 8.66
N GLU A 10 -21.69 -1.84 7.97
CA GLU A 10 -21.17 -1.30 6.70
C GLU A 10 -19.88 -0.48 6.89
N MET A 11 -19.64 0.06 8.08
CA MET A 11 -18.39 0.74 8.41
C MET A 11 -17.25 -0.24 8.67
N GLU A 12 -17.51 -1.44 9.19
CA GLU A 12 -16.45 -2.40 9.49
C GLU A 12 -15.68 -2.80 8.22
N SER A 13 -16.35 -2.95 7.07
CA SER A 13 -15.69 -3.23 5.78
C SER A 13 -14.86 -2.05 5.23
N ARG A 14 -14.88 -0.90 5.90
CA ARG A 14 -14.11 0.31 5.55
C ARG A 14 -12.98 0.59 6.53
N ILE A 15 -12.76 -0.30 7.50
CA ILE A 15 -11.75 -0.15 8.53
C ILE A 15 -10.59 -1.08 8.21
N CYS A 16 -9.42 -0.49 8.00
CA CYS A 16 -8.15 -1.20 7.98
C CYS A 16 -7.43 -0.93 9.30
N ARG A 17 -7.03 -1.98 10.02
CA ARG A 17 -6.27 -1.86 11.27
C ARG A 17 -4.82 -2.24 11.02
N TYR A 18 -3.91 -1.36 11.43
CA TYR A 18 -2.47 -1.59 11.26
C TYR A 18 -1.98 -2.90 11.91
N ALA A 19 -2.57 -3.30 13.05
CA ALA A 19 -2.21 -4.52 13.75
C ALA A 19 -2.52 -5.81 12.97
N ASP A 20 -3.43 -5.75 12.00
CA ASP A 20 -3.88 -6.91 11.21
C ASP A 20 -3.18 -6.95 9.83
N LEU A 21 -2.34 -5.95 9.52
CA LEU A 21 -1.67 -5.83 8.23
C LEU A 21 -0.48 -6.80 8.11
N VAL A 22 -0.41 -7.47 6.96
CA VAL A 22 0.72 -8.32 6.59
C VAL A 22 1.62 -7.56 5.61
N PRO A 23 2.95 -7.52 5.82
CA PRO A 23 3.86 -6.91 4.86
C PRO A 23 3.80 -7.61 3.49
N VAL A 24 3.83 -6.85 2.40
CA VAL A 24 3.76 -7.39 1.02
C VAL A 24 4.85 -8.43 0.74
N LYS A 25 6.05 -8.23 1.30
CA LYS A 25 7.16 -9.20 1.16
C LYS A 25 6.81 -10.57 1.77
N ALA A 26 6.05 -10.61 2.86
CA ALA A 26 5.61 -11.85 3.50
C ALA A 26 4.47 -12.49 2.70
N ASP A 27 3.49 -11.70 2.28
CA ASP A 27 2.38 -12.15 1.43
C ASP A 27 2.88 -12.74 0.10
N PHE A 28 3.82 -12.08 -0.59
CA PHE A 28 4.37 -12.59 -1.84
C PHE A 28 5.31 -13.79 -1.69
N ALA A 29 6.01 -13.90 -0.55
CA ALA A 29 6.76 -15.10 -0.25
C ALA A 29 5.84 -16.32 -0.13
N GLU A 30 4.70 -16.16 0.56
CA GLU A 30 3.73 -17.23 0.74
C GLU A 30 2.92 -17.52 -0.53
N SER A 31 2.35 -16.49 -1.16
CA SER A 31 1.40 -16.64 -2.27
C SER A 31 2.06 -16.85 -3.64
N LYS A 32 3.29 -16.34 -3.83
CA LYS A 32 3.98 -16.32 -5.14
C LYS A 32 5.38 -16.96 -5.09
N GLY A 33 5.88 -17.35 -3.93
CA GLY A 33 7.22 -17.91 -3.77
C GLY A 33 8.34 -16.91 -4.04
N ILE A 34 8.06 -15.60 -3.98
CA ILE A 34 9.07 -14.54 -4.14
C ILE A 34 9.81 -14.39 -2.81
N PRO A 35 11.12 -14.67 -2.72
CA PRO A 35 11.83 -14.54 -1.45
C PRO A 35 11.73 -13.12 -0.88
N ALA A 36 11.47 -13.01 0.42
CA ALA A 36 11.25 -11.72 1.08
C ALA A 36 12.48 -10.80 0.96
N GLU A 37 13.67 -11.38 1.01
CA GLU A 37 14.94 -10.69 0.78
C GLU A 37 15.06 -10.16 -0.64
N ALA A 38 14.59 -10.91 -1.65
CA ALA A 38 14.61 -10.44 -3.02
C ALA A 38 13.66 -9.24 -3.20
N TYR A 39 12.47 -9.28 -2.60
CA TYR A 39 11.54 -8.14 -2.63
C TYR A 39 12.13 -6.90 -1.92
N ALA A 40 12.75 -7.10 -0.76
CA ALA A 40 13.37 -6.02 0.02
C ALA A 40 14.54 -5.34 -0.70
N THR A 41 15.16 -5.98 -1.71
CA THR A 41 16.22 -5.32 -2.52
C THR A 41 15.70 -4.25 -3.48
N ILE A 42 14.39 -4.16 -3.74
CA ILE A 42 13.81 -3.20 -4.69
C ILE A 42 12.72 -2.32 -4.08
N ALA A 43 12.15 -2.74 -2.94
CA ALA A 43 11.08 -2.04 -2.24
C ALA A 43 11.56 -1.41 -0.93
N ALA A 44 10.66 -0.70 -0.24
CA ALA A 44 10.87 -0.37 1.17
C ALA A 44 10.92 -1.64 2.04
N ASP A 45 11.53 -1.54 3.23
CA ASP A 45 11.63 -2.66 4.18
C ASP A 45 10.27 -3.32 4.42
N GLU A 46 9.24 -2.54 4.78
CA GLU A 46 7.88 -3.05 4.87
C GLU A 46 6.93 -2.15 4.09
N THR A 47 6.18 -2.73 3.15
CA THR A 47 5.05 -2.09 2.47
C THR A 47 3.78 -2.83 2.86
N PHE A 48 2.72 -2.08 3.13
CA PHE A 48 1.40 -2.62 3.47
C PHE A 48 0.34 -2.01 2.55
N LEU A 49 -0.51 -2.86 1.97
CA LEU A 49 -1.67 -2.44 1.19
C LEU A 49 -2.84 -2.17 2.14
N LEU A 50 -3.43 -0.96 2.06
CA LEU A 50 -4.60 -0.59 2.87
C LEU A 50 -5.88 -0.64 2.05
N MET A 51 -5.83 -0.10 0.83
CA MET A 51 -6.99 0.00 -0.04
C MET A 51 -6.58 -0.11 -1.52
N ALA A 52 -7.34 -0.90 -2.26
CA ALA A 52 -7.27 -1.00 -3.72
C ALA A 52 -8.58 -1.55 -4.30
N PRO A 53 -8.79 -1.42 -5.62
CA PRO A 53 -9.91 -2.07 -6.29
C PRO A 53 -9.84 -3.60 -6.15
N GLU A 54 -11.01 -4.23 -6.18
CA GLU A 54 -11.11 -5.69 -6.09
C GLU A 54 -10.36 -6.37 -7.26
N GLY A 55 -9.56 -7.38 -6.95
CA GLY A 55 -8.83 -8.16 -7.94
C GLY A 55 -7.68 -7.43 -8.66
N MET A 56 -7.33 -6.21 -8.23
CA MET A 56 -6.18 -5.50 -8.77
C MET A 56 -4.88 -6.25 -8.48
N LYS A 57 -4.08 -6.47 -9.53
CA LYS A 57 -2.70 -6.93 -9.40
C LYS A 57 -1.77 -5.73 -9.26
N SER A 58 -1.02 -5.66 -8.17
CA SER A 58 -0.06 -4.60 -7.92
C SER A 58 1.25 -5.16 -7.36
N ALA A 59 2.36 -4.47 -7.64
CA ALA A 59 3.65 -4.74 -6.98
C ALA A 59 3.62 -4.40 -5.48
N THR A 60 2.58 -3.70 -5.01
CA THR A 60 2.38 -3.30 -3.62
C THR A 60 1.29 -4.11 -2.91
N GLY A 61 0.86 -5.25 -3.46
CA GLY A 61 -0.11 -6.19 -2.84
C GLY A 61 -1.34 -6.45 -3.71
N GLU A 62 -2.07 -7.54 -3.44
CA GLU A 62 -3.24 -7.95 -4.25
C GLU A 62 -4.51 -8.26 -3.43
N ALA A 63 -4.42 -8.31 -2.10
CA ALA A 63 -5.54 -8.57 -1.20
C ALA A 63 -5.77 -7.39 -0.24
N PRO A 64 -6.42 -6.30 -0.69
CA PRO A 64 -6.60 -5.11 0.14
C PRO A 64 -7.62 -5.37 1.27
N PRO A 65 -7.34 -4.95 2.52
CA PRO A 65 -8.32 -5.02 3.61
C PRO A 65 -9.57 -4.19 3.34
N VAL A 66 -9.43 -3.07 2.62
CA VAL A 66 -10.54 -2.23 2.18
C VAL A 66 -10.62 -2.25 0.65
N VAL A 67 -11.73 -2.74 0.11
CA VAL A 67 -11.99 -2.69 -1.33
C VAL A 67 -12.56 -1.32 -1.71
N GLY A 68 -11.94 -0.64 -2.68
CA GLY A 68 -12.39 0.65 -3.18
C GLY A 68 -11.36 1.34 -4.08
N GLY A 69 -11.48 2.66 -4.26
CA GLY A 69 -10.53 3.41 -5.09
C GLY A 69 -10.77 3.31 -6.60
N ASP A 70 -11.94 2.83 -7.01
CA ASP A 70 -12.41 2.60 -8.39
C ASP A 70 -13.57 3.53 -8.81
N GLY A 71 -13.99 4.47 -7.95
CA GLY A 71 -15.09 5.40 -8.20
C GLY A 71 -14.78 6.54 -9.20
N GLY A 72 -13.70 6.42 -9.97
CA GLY A 72 -13.16 7.45 -10.86
C GLY A 72 -11.79 7.02 -11.38
N GLU A 73 -10.80 7.92 -11.34
CA GLU A 73 -9.41 7.51 -11.53
C GLU A 73 -9.00 6.49 -10.47
N ILE A 74 -8.34 5.43 -10.91
CA ILE A 74 -7.96 4.31 -10.05
C ILE A 74 -6.81 4.74 -9.14
N PHE A 75 -6.94 4.49 -7.84
CA PHE A 75 -5.85 4.70 -6.89
C PHE A 75 -5.78 3.62 -5.82
N THR A 76 -4.59 3.49 -5.24
CA THR A 76 -4.34 2.62 -4.09
C THR A 76 -3.82 3.46 -2.92
N VAL A 77 -4.00 2.95 -1.70
CA VAL A 77 -3.43 3.53 -0.49
C VAL A 77 -2.53 2.49 0.14
N ASN A 78 -1.27 2.88 0.38
CA ASN A 78 -0.23 2.02 0.93
C ASN A 78 0.45 2.74 2.10
N ILE A 79 0.96 1.98 3.06
CA ILE A 79 1.89 2.46 4.07
C ILE A 79 3.24 1.81 3.81
N ALA A 80 4.30 2.62 3.82
CA ALA A 80 5.67 2.13 3.79
C ALA A 80 6.36 2.45 5.12
N ARG A 81 7.09 1.47 5.66
CA ARG A 81 8.04 1.64 6.75
C ARG A 81 9.44 1.55 6.17
N CYS A 82 10.21 2.61 6.39
CA CYS A 82 11.58 2.73 5.92
C CYS A 82 12.47 3.01 7.13
N PRO A 83 13.27 2.04 7.61
CA PRO A 83 14.31 2.30 8.58
C PRO A 83 15.28 3.40 8.08
N PRO A 84 15.99 4.10 8.97
CA PRO A 84 16.97 5.09 8.56
C PRO A 84 18.01 4.48 7.59
N ASN A 85 18.19 5.13 6.44
CA ASN A 85 19.05 4.70 5.33
C ASN A 85 18.56 3.48 4.53
N ASP A 86 17.31 3.06 4.74
CA ASP A 86 16.69 1.92 4.07
C ASP A 86 15.35 2.34 3.46
N GLY A 87 15.45 3.04 2.33
CA GLY A 87 14.31 3.53 1.57
C GLY A 87 14.28 2.93 0.16
N PRO A 88 13.13 3.02 -0.54
CA PRO A 88 13.02 2.51 -1.89
C PRO A 88 14.03 3.17 -2.82
N PHE A 89 14.51 2.40 -3.81
CA PHE A 89 15.41 2.91 -4.83
C PHE A 89 14.76 4.00 -5.68
N LEU A 90 15.60 4.81 -6.33
CA LEU A 90 15.13 5.79 -7.31
C LEU A 90 14.41 5.04 -8.44
N HIS A 91 13.14 5.38 -8.66
CA HIS A 91 12.31 4.82 -9.71
C HIS A 91 11.40 5.91 -10.29
N ALA A 92 10.82 5.60 -11.45
CA ALA A 92 9.90 6.48 -12.16
C ALA A 92 8.66 5.69 -12.59
N HIS A 93 7.52 6.37 -12.57
CA HIS A 93 6.24 5.83 -13.01
C HIS A 93 5.88 6.36 -14.39
N GLN A 94 5.44 5.48 -15.28
CA GLN A 94 5.05 5.87 -16.65
C GLN A 94 3.59 6.28 -16.77
N THR A 95 2.71 5.63 -16.00
CA THR A 95 1.25 5.75 -16.14
C THR A 95 0.55 6.11 -14.83
N THR A 96 1.31 6.25 -13.74
CA THR A 96 0.82 6.49 -12.39
C THR A 96 1.49 7.71 -11.79
N ALA A 97 0.77 8.40 -10.91
CA ALA A 97 1.31 9.48 -10.09
C ALA A 97 1.25 9.05 -8.63
N GLU A 98 2.32 9.29 -7.88
CA GLU A 98 2.39 8.97 -6.46
C GLU A 98 2.47 10.25 -5.63
N THR A 99 1.79 10.24 -4.49
CA THR A 99 1.89 11.28 -3.47
C THR A 99 2.28 10.65 -2.16
N PHE A 100 3.29 11.24 -1.49
CA PHE A 100 3.81 10.74 -0.23
C PHE A 100 3.41 11.66 0.92
N MET A 101 2.90 11.06 2.00
CA MET A 101 2.60 11.74 3.25
C MET A 101 3.37 11.08 4.38
N CYS A 102 4.22 11.85 5.07
CA CYS A 102 4.97 11.36 6.22
C CYS A 102 4.02 11.15 7.40
N LEU A 103 3.84 9.89 7.85
CA LEU A 103 3.04 9.56 9.03
C LEU A 103 3.84 9.66 10.33
N ASN A 104 5.13 9.32 10.31
CA ASN A 104 6.01 9.35 11.46
C ASN A 104 7.47 9.54 11.03
N GLY A 105 8.25 10.28 11.85
CA GLY A 105 9.67 10.49 11.62
C GLY A 105 9.97 11.62 10.62
N ARG A 106 11.04 11.46 9.85
CA ARG A 106 11.48 12.45 8.85
C ARG A 106 11.98 11.75 7.60
N PHE A 107 11.41 12.12 6.47
CA PHE A 107 11.82 11.63 5.15
C PHE A 107 12.49 12.76 4.36
N ARG A 108 13.53 12.41 3.62
CA ARG A 108 14.10 13.24 2.57
C ARG A 108 13.68 12.64 1.24
N ILE A 109 12.89 13.39 0.47
CA ILE A 109 12.55 13.03 -0.90
C ILE A 109 13.59 13.64 -1.82
N ASN A 110 14.22 12.80 -2.65
CA ASN A 110 15.09 13.24 -3.74
C ASN A 110 14.36 12.96 -5.05
N TRP A 111 14.39 13.92 -5.96
CA TRP A 111 13.81 13.81 -7.30
C TRP A 111 14.77 14.41 -8.32
N GLY A 112 14.76 13.89 -9.55
CA GLY A 112 15.70 14.29 -10.61
C GLY A 112 16.14 13.11 -11.45
#